data_AF-A0A521XRI6-F1
#
_entry.id   AF-A0A521XRI6-F1
#
_cell.length_a   1.000
_cell.length_b   1.000
_cell.length_c   1.000
_cell.angle_alpha   90.00
_cell.angle_beta   90.00
_cell.angle_gamma   90.00
#
_symmetry.space_group_name_H-M   'P 1'
#
loop_
_entity.id
_entity.type
_entity.pdbx_description
1 polymer ?
#
loop_
_entity_poly.entity_id
_entity_poly.type
_entity_poly.pdbx_seq_one_letter_code
_entity_poly.pdbx_strand_id
1 'polypeptide(L)' 'MNEQIARINEARALIAAAMKNCDLPQIEMMLRNADMELHWALWNLGVVVSHRPELERAIS' A
#
# COMPACT_ATOMS: atom_id res chain seq x y z
N MET A 1 -12.47 13.52 -4.94
CA MET A 1 -11.01 13.53 -4.64
C MET A 1 -10.72 12.99 -3.24
N ASN A 2 -11.17 13.65 -2.17
CA ASN A 2 -10.86 13.21 -0.79
C ASN A 2 -11.38 11.81 -0.45
N GLU A 3 -12.57 11.45 -0.94
CA GLU A 3 -13.13 10.11 -0.73
C GLU A 3 -12.33 9.02 -1.44
N GLN A 4 -11.84 9.28 -2.67
CA GLN A 4 -10.99 8.33 -3.40
C GLN A 4 -9.66 8.12 -2.67
N ILE A 5 -9.03 9.20 -2.19
CA ILE A 5 -7.81 9.13 -1.38
C ILE A 5 -8.05 8.32 -0.10
N ALA A 6 -9.16 8.55 0.59
CA ALA A 6 -9.52 7.79 1.80
C ALA A 6 -9.69 6.29 1.51
N ARG A 7 -10.40 5.93 0.44
CA ARG A 7 -10.58 4.54 0.01
C ARG A 7 -9.26 3.86 -0.38
N ILE A 8 -8.37 4.58 -1.06
CA ILE A 8 -7.06 4.03 -1.44
C ILE A 8 -6.21 3.79 -0.18
N ASN A 9 -6.20 4.72 0.78
CA ASN A 9 -5.49 4.52 2.04
C ASN A 9 -6.06 3.35 2.86
N GLU A 10 -7.39 3.20 2.91
CA GLU A 10 -8.06 2.05 3.53
C GLU A 10 -7.62 0.72 2.88
N ALA A 11 -7.60 0.66 1.55
CA ALA A 11 -7.14 -0.52 0.82
C ALA A 11 -5.67 -0.87 1.10
N ARG A 12 -4.78 0.14 1.17
CA ARG A 12 -3.36 -0.06 1.51
C ARG A 12 -3.18 -0.61 2.92
N ALA A 13 -4.01 -0.18 3.88
CA ALA A 13 -4.00 -0.69 5.25
C ALA A 13 -4.45 -2.17 5.31
N LEU A 14 -5.48 -2.54 4.56
CA LEU A 14 -5.94 -3.94 4.46
C LEU A 14 -4.87 -4.85 3.85
N ILE A 15 -4.20 -4.38 2.78
CA ILE A 15 -3.08 -5.12 2.16
C ILE A 15 -1.90 -5.25 3.14
N ALA A 16 -1.61 -4.21 3.93
CA ALA A 16 -0.60 -4.30 4.99
C ALA A 16 -0.89 -5.40 6.00
N ALA A 17 -2.13 -5.44 6.49
CA ALA A 17 -2.57 -6.46 7.43
C ALA A 17 -2.51 -7.88 6.82
N ALA A 18 -2.86 -8.02 5.54
CA ALA A 18 -2.77 -9.28 4.82
C ALA A 18 -1.32 -9.76 4.66
N MET A 19 -0.37 -8.87 4.36
CA MET A 19 1.04 -9.24 4.23
C MET A 19 1.66 -9.71 5.55
N LYS A 20 1.31 -9.10 6.69
CA LYS A 20 1.86 -9.46 8.00
C LYS A 20 1.60 -10.93 8.39
N ASN A 21 0.50 -11.50 7.88
CA ASN A 21 0.09 -12.88 8.18
C ASN A 21 0.18 -13.79 6.94
N CYS A 22 1.00 -13.43 5.94
CA CYS A 22 1.11 -14.18 4.71
C CYS A 22 2.26 -15.19 4.77
N ASP A 23 1.92 -16.48 4.87
CA ASP A 23 2.92 -17.57 4.94
C ASP A 23 3.39 -18.05 3.55
N LEU A 24 2.76 -17.55 2.47
CA LEU A 24 3.05 -17.97 1.10
C LEU A 24 3.81 -16.86 0.36
N PRO A 25 5.12 -17.02 0.08
CA PRO A 25 5.95 -15.97 -0.51
C PRO A 25 5.39 -15.39 -1.83
N GLN A 26 4.77 -16.24 -2.65
CA GLN A 26 4.15 -15.81 -3.90
C GLN A 26 2.93 -14.91 -3.67
N ILE A 27 2.14 -15.17 -2.62
CA ILE A 27 0.98 -14.34 -2.27
C ILE A 27 1.47 -13.03 -1.65
N GLU A 28 2.49 -13.08 -0.80
CA GLU A 28 3.11 -11.88 -0.24
C GLU A 28 3.63 -10.96 -1.35
N MET A 29 4.29 -11.51 -2.38
CA MET A 29 4.75 -10.76 -3.55
C MET A 29 3.59 -10.08 -4.29
N MET A 30 2.47 -10.78 -4.50
CA MET A 30 1.29 -10.22 -5.14
C MET A 30 0.70 -9.06 -4.32
N LEU A 31 0.67 -9.19 -3.00
CA LEU A 31 0.20 -8.15 -2.08
C LEU A 31 1.14 -6.93 -2.08
N ARG A 32 2.46 -7.12 -2.16
CA ARG A 32 3.43 -6.04 -2.31
C ARG A 32 3.22 -5.25 -3.61
N ASN A 33 2.99 -5.96 -4.71
CA ASN A 33 2.69 -5.33 -5.99
C ASN A 33 1.38 -4.52 -5.94
N ALA A 34 0.34 -5.08 -5.31
CA ALA A 34 -0.94 -4.37 -5.15
C ALA A 34 -0.78 -3.09 -4.30
N ASP A 35 -0.01 -3.11 -3.21
CA ASP A 35 0.26 -1.89 -2.43
C ASP A 35 1.02 -0.84 -3.25
N MET A 36 1.97 -1.27 -4.08
CA MET A 36 2.75 -0.37 -4.93
C MET A 36 1.86 0.34 -5.96
N GLU A 37 0.93 -0.37 -6.60
CA GLU A 37 -0.02 0.26 -7.53
C GLU A 37 -0.92 1.30 -6.83
N LEU A 38 -1.38 1.00 -5.61
CA LEU A 38 -2.17 1.94 -4.82
C LEU A 38 -1.34 3.14 -4.35
N HIS A 39 -0.06 2.94 -4.06
CA HIS A 39 0.87 4.01 -3.76
C HIS A 39 1.02 4.97 -4.96
N TRP A 40 1.20 4.43 -6.18
CA TRP A 40 1.26 5.24 -7.39
C TRP A 40 -0.05 5.97 -7.68
N ALA A 41 -1.20 5.36 -7.37
CA ALA A 41 -2.48 6.03 -7.48
C ALA A 41 -2.56 7.28 -6.59
N LEU A 42 -2.05 7.22 -5.34
CA LEU A 42 -1.97 8.37 -4.44
C LEU A 42 -1.05 9.47 -4.98
N TRP A 43 0.14 9.08 -5.48
CA TRP A 43 1.06 10.02 -6.12
C TRP A 43 0.40 10.76 -7.29
N ASN A 44 -0.26 10.02 -8.19
CA ASN A 44 -0.96 10.60 -9.35
C ASN A 44 -2.15 11.49 -8.96
N LEU A 45 -2.74 11.28 -7.78
CA LEU A 45 -3.75 12.16 -7.19
C LEU A 45 -3.18 13.40 -6.50
N GLY A 46 -1.85 13.59 -6.52
CA GLY A 46 -1.17 14.73 -5.93
C GLY A 46 -0.97 14.63 -4.41
N VAL A 47 -1.15 13.43 -3.83
CA VAL A 47 -0.86 13.19 -2.41
C VAL A 47 0.65 13.10 -2.21
N VAL A 48 1.18 13.81 -1.21
CA VAL A 48 2.57 13.66 -0.79
C VAL A 48 2.73 12.28 -0.15
N VAL A 49 3.49 11.41 -0.80
CA VAL A 49 3.78 10.04 -0.34
C VAL A 49 5.29 9.79 -0.38
N SER A 50 5.82 8.89 0.47
CA SER A 50 7.26 8.55 0.47
C SER A 50 7.69 7.90 -0.83
N HIS A 51 8.89 8.22 -1.32
CA HIS A 51 9.48 7.52 -2.47
C HIS A 51 9.83 6.05 -2.20
N ARG A 52 9.76 5.59 -0.94
CA ARG A 52 10.03 4.21 -0.52
C ARG A 52 8.88 3.67 0.32
N PRO A 53 7.73 3.29 -0.28
CA PRO A 53 6.57 2.78 0.45
C PRO A 53 6.88 1.53 1.29
N GLU A 54 7.85 0.72 0.86
CA GLU A 54 8.33 -0.45 1.58
C GLU A 54 9.07 -0.12 2.89
N LEU A 55 9.67 1.07 3.01
CA LEU A 55 10.37 1.51 4.21
C LEU A 55 9.46 2.20 5.23
N GLU A 56 8.36 2.81 4.80
CA GLU A 56 7.35 3.38 5.72
C GLU A 56 6.79 2.32 6.67
N ARG A 57 6.68 1.08 6.19
CA ARG A 57 6.09 -0.04 6.93
C ARG A 57 7.07 -0.76 7.86
N ALA A 58 8.37 -0.51 7.74
CA ALA A 58 9.38 -1.10 8.62
C ALA A 58 9.53 -0.36 9.96
N ILE A 59 8.86 0.79 10.10
CA ILE A 59 9.01 1.72 11.24
C ILE A 59 7.67 1.90 12.01
N SER A 60 6.58 1.25 11.56
CA SER A 60 5.27 1.25 12.24
C SER A 60 4.92 -0.12 12.80
#